data_AF-B7FTZ8-F1
#
_entry.id   AF-B7FTZ8-F1
#
_cell.length_a   1.000
_cell.length_b   1.000
_cell.length_c   1.000
_cell.angle_alpha   90.00
_cell.angle_beta   90.00
_cell.angle_gamma   90.00
#
_symmetry.space_group_name_H-M   'P 1'
#
loop_
_entity.id
_entity.type
_entity.pdbx_description
1 polymer ?
#
loop_
_entity_poly.entity_id
_entity_poly.type
_entity_poly.pdbx_seq_one_letter_code
_entity_poly.pdbx_strand_id
1 'polypeptide(L)'
;IRTGDLVVIMESFDNLAFVYAKEGEIFSNRNGNFHHNDFIGKPFGCKIRSRSHRGYGFVYLLKPTPELWARSLNHRTQIVHELDQSQVIFQLHLKPNMTVVESGTGSGAMSHAILRTIAPHGKLHTYEFNEHRADTARHEFANNGVGHLVSVHHKDVCGIRGDGGFDLPPQSVDGVFLDLPEPWLAVPHAAFVMKPNARLASYSPCVEQTQRMVETLRQSGFHSIKTMEYRLQEHYVDE
;
A
#
# COMPACT_ATOMS: atom_id res chain seq x y z
N ILE A 1 4.38 13.99 -18.19
CA ILE A 1 5.07 14.26 -16.91
C ILE A 1 5.09 15.75 -16.69
N ARG A 2 4.58 16.20 -15.55
CA ARG A 2 4.52 17.59 -15.09
C ARG A 2 5.27 17.71 -13.77
N THR A 3 5.64 18.94 -13.40
CA THR A 3 6.20 19.22 -12.07
C THR A 3 5.21 18.77 -10.99
N GLY A 4 5.73 18.06 -9.99
CA GLY A 4 4.96 17.44 -8.91
C GLY A 4 4.51 16.00 -9.18
N ASP A 5 4.49 15.54 -10.44
CA ASP A 5 4.07 14.17 -10.75
C ASP A 5 5.01 13.16 -10.08
N LEU A 6 4.43 12.14 -9.43
CA LEU A 6 5.15 10.91 -9.09
C LEU A 6 5.55 10.19 -10.38
N VAL A 7 6.83 9.86 -10.50
CA VAL A 7 7.41 9.14 -11.64
C VAL A 7 8.16 7.91 -11.13
N VAL A 8 7.80 6.74 -11.63
CA VAL A 8 8.56 5.51 -11.37
C VAL A 8 9.69 5.43 -12.40
N ILE A 9 10.92 5.28 -11.93
CA ILE A 9 12.12 5.16 -12.75
C ILE A 9 12.49 3.69 -12.83
N MET A 10 12.41 3.12 -14.04
CA MET A 10 12.87 1.76 -14.30
C MET A 10 14.33 1.80 -14.78
N GLU A 11 15.23 1.30 -13.93
CA GLU A 11 16.66 1.17 -14.24
C GLU A 11 16.99 -0.15 -14.92
N SER A 12 16.33 -1.22 -14.47
CA SER A 12 16.38 -2.57 -15.02
C SER A 12 15.09 -3.30 -14.66
N PHE A 13 14.93 -4.56 -15.07
CA PHE A 13 13.74 -5.35 -14.75
C PHE A 13 13.50 -5.46 -13.24
N ASP A 14 14.57 -5.67 -12.47
CA ASP A 14 14.51 -5.86 -11.01
C ASP A 14 14.75 -4.59 -10.19
N ASN A 15 15.13 -3.49 -10.83
CA ASN A 15 15.50 -2.27 -10.11
C ASN A 15 14.62 -1.10 -10.53
N LEU A 16 13.74 -0.71 -9.62
CA LEU A 16 12.83 0.41 -9.74
C LEU A 16 13.14 1.41 -8.62
N ALA A 17 13.11 2.68 -8.97
CA ALA A 17 13.10 3.79 -8.03
C ALA A 17 11.88 4.66 -8.32
N PHE A 18 11.64 5.67 -7.48
CA PHE A 18 10.69 6.71 -7.80
C PHE A 18 11.24 8.09 -7.47
N VAL A 19 10.71 9.10 -8.14
CA VAL A 19 10.96 10.51 -7.83
C VAL A 19 9.67 11.31 -7.97
N TYR A 20 9.62 12.46 -7.33
CA TYR A 20 8.67 13.51 -7.70
C TYR A 20 9.35 14.45 -8.69
N ALA A 21 8.77 14.61 -9.88
CA ALA A 21 9.34 15.46 -10.91
C ALA A 21 9.43 16.91 -10.40
N LYS A 22 10.62 17.49 -10.41
CA LYS A 22 10.89 18.81 -9.83
C LYS A 22 12.01 19.48 -10.61
N GLU A 23 11.80 20.72 -11.04
CA GLU A 23 12.77 21.46 -11.83
C GLU A 23 14.10 21.61 -11.08
N GLY A 24 15.21 21.48 -11.82
CA GLY A 24 16.57 21.58 -11.29
C GLY A 24 17.09 20.35 -10.56
N GLU A 25 16.23 19.42 -10.13
CA GLU A 25 16.64 18.20 -9.46
C GLU A 25 17.27 17.16 -10.41
N ILE A 26 18.06 16.26 -9.83
CA ILE A 26 18.81 15.22 -10.54
C ILE A 26 18.60 13.89 -9.83
N PHE A 27 18.09 12.91 -10.56
CA PHE A 27 18.15 11.51 -10.13
C PHE A 27 19.49 10.90 -10.56
N SER A 28 20.22 10.32 -9.62
CA SER A 28 21.54 9.73 -9.88
C SER A 28 21.57 8.27 -9.45
N ASN A 29 22.12 7.41 -10.31
CA ASN A 29 22.34 6.01 -10.02
C ASN A 29 23.61 5.51 -10.73
N ARG A 30 23.85 4.19 -10.70
CA ARG A 30 25.00 3.57 -11.38
C ARG A 30 25.04 3.77 -12.91
N ASN A 31 23.90 4.06 -13.53
CA ASN A 31 23.78 4.33 -14.97
C ASN A 31 24.01 5.83 -15.30
N GLY A 32 24.16 6.69 -14.29
CA GLY A 32 24.55 8.09 -14.43
C GLY A 32 23.53 9.08 -13.86
N ASN A 33 23.51 10.29 -14.44
CA ASN A 33 22.77 11.44 -13.91
C ASN A 33 21.63 11.82 -14.86
N PHE A 34 20.42 11.83 -14.33
CA PHE A 34 19.17 12.05 -15.05
C PHE A 34 18.49 13.30 -14.50
N HIS A 35 18.55 14.40 -15.27
CA HIS A 35 18.00 15.68 -14.85
C HIS A 35 16.48 15.69 -15.02
N HIS A 36 15.75 16.13 -14.00
CA HIS A 36 14.28 16.16 -14.05
C HIS A 36 13.75 17.11 -15.12
N ASN A 37 14.51 18.13 -15.51
CA ASN A 37 14.20 18.99 -16.64
C ASN A 37 14.10 18.22 -17.97
N ASP A 38 14.74 17.05 -18.08
CA ASP A 38 14.59 16.16 -19.24
C ASP A 38 13.35 15.25 -19.16
N PHE A 39 12.69 15.21 -18.01
CA PHE A 39 11.50 14.39 -17.75
C PHE A 39 10.23 15.21 -18.02
N ILE A 40 10.21 16.44 -17.51
CA ILE A 40 9.07 17.36 -17.58
C ILE A 40 8.73 17.66 -19.05
N GLY A 41 7.44 17.61 -19.38
CA GLY A 41 6.94 17.77 -20.75
C GLY A 41 6.94 16.49 -21.58
N LYS A 42 7.68 15.44 -21.19
CA LYS A 42 7.67 14.16 -21.92
C LYS A 42 6.49 13.27 -21.52
N PRO A 43 6.07 12.35 -22.41
CA PRO A 43 5.11 11.31 -22.07
C PRO A 43 5.73 10.26 -21.15
N PHE A 44 4.90 9.59 -20.35
CA PHE A 44 5.30 8.36 -19.67
C PHE A 44 5.63 7.25 -20.69
N GLY A 45 6.50 6.32 -20.31
CA GLY A 45 7.06 5.27 -21.15
C GLY A 45 8.31 5.70 -21.93
N CYS A 46 8.70 6.99 -21.89
CA CYS A 46 9.87 7.44 -22.64
C CYS A 46 11.19 7.00 -22.00
N LYS A 47 12.21 6.82 -22.86
CA LYS A 47 13.59 6.56 -22.47
C LYS A 47 14.35 7.87 -22.26
N ILE A 48 15.02 7.99 -21.12
CA ILE A 48 15.92 9.11 -20.84
C ILE A 48 17.35 8.60 -20.82
N ARG A 49 18.24 9.30 -21.52
CA ARG A 49 19.68 9.02 -21.48
C ARG A 49 20.34 9.89 -20.43
N SER A 50 21.34 9.34 -19.77
CA SER A 50 22.18 10.06 -18.82
C SER A 50 22.94 11.18 -19.53
N ARG A 51 23.10 12.32 -18.86
CA ARG A 51 24.00 13.40 -19.32
C ARG A 51 25.46 13.14 -18.95
N SER A 52 25.74 12.13 -18.13
CA SER A 52 27.08 11.67 -17.77
C SER A 52 27.42 10.34 -18.46
N HIS A 53 28.58 9.73 -18.16
CA HIS A 53 28.98 8.40 -18.66
C HIS A 53 28.94 8.25 -20.20
N ARG A 54 29.35 9.29 -20.93
CA ARG A 54 29.31 9.35 -22.40
C ARG A 54 27.92 9.08 -23.02
N GLY A 55 26.83 9.20 -22.24
CA GLY A 55 25.45 9.05 -22.73
C GLY A 55 24.96 7.60 -22.94
N TYR A 56 25.72 6.60 -22.48
CA TYR A 56 25.35 5.19 -22.66
C TYR A 56 24.26 4.71 -21.69
N GLY A 57 24.26 5.21 -20.46
CA GLY A 57 23.25 4.85 -19.46
C GLY A 57 21.88 5.42 -19.77
N PHE A 58 20.83 4.67 -19.45
CA PHE A 58 19.45 5.09 -19.66
C PHE A 58 18.51 4.55 -18.58
N VAL A 59 17.34 5.17 -18.48
CA VAL A 59 16.19 4.73 -17.67
C VAL A 59 14.90 4.91 -18.46
N TYR A 60 13.82 4.22 -18.05
CA TYR A 60 12.47 4.50 -18.52
C TYR A 60 11.64 5.20 -17.45
N LEU A 61 10.84 6.18 -17.85
CA LEU A 61 9.94 6.92 -16.95
C LEU A 61 8.54 6.33 -17.01
N LEU A 62 8.15 5.52 -16.04
CA LEU A 62 6.88 4.83 -16.01
C LEU A 62 5.82 5.62 -15.24
N LYS A 63 4.57 5.51 -15.69
CA LYS A 63 3.42 6.06 -14.97
C LYS A 63 3.22 5.20 -13.70
N PRO A 64 3.07 5.81 -12.52
CA PRO A 64 2.88 5.04 -11.29
C PRO A 64 1.59 4.22 -11.34
N THR A 65 1.70 2.97 -10.89
CA THR A 65 0.60 2.08 -10.51
C THR A 65 0.86 1.57 -9.10
N PRO A 66 -0.14 1.05 -8.36
CA PRO A 66 0.10 0.44 -7.06
C PRO A 66 1.20 -0.64 -7.06
N GLU A 67 1.26 -1.46 -8.12
CA GLU A 67 2.29 -2.50 -8.28
C GLU A 67 3.68 -1.89 -8.45
N LEU A 68 3.82 -0.93 -9.37
CA LEU A 68 5.11 -0.25 -9.59
C LEU A 68 5.53 0.56 -8.35
N TRP A 69 4.56 1.16 -7.66
CA TRP A 69 4.80 1.86 -6.40
C TRP A 69 5.36 0.91 -5.35
N ALA A 70 4.67 -0.21 -5.08
CA ALA A 70 5.07 -1.21 -4.09
C ALA A 70 6.51 -1.71 -4.32
N ARG A 71 6.88 -1.99 -5.58
CA ARG A 71 8.24 -2.42 -5.96
C ARG A 71 9.30 -1.32 -5.90
N SER A 72 8.91 -0.06 -6.01
CA SER A 72 9.84 1.10 -6.01
C SER A 72 10.09 1.68 -4.62
N LEU A 73 9.30 1.27 -3.62
CA LEU A 73 9.41 1.78 -2.26
C LEU A 73 10.76 1.41 -1.64
N ASN A 74 11.40 2.38 -0.99
CA ASN A 74 12.51 2.09 -0.09
C ASN A 74 11.93 1.36 1.15
N HIS A 75 12.12 0.05 1.24
CA HIS A 75 11.52 -0.78 2.28
C HIS A 75 11.97 -0.34 3.70
N ARG A 76 11.14 0.45 4.36
CA ARG A 76 11.28 0.84 5.78
C ARG A 76 10.61 -0.17 6.71
N THR A 77 9.61 -0.88 6.19
CA THR A 77 8.88 -1.97 6.83
C THR A 77 8.78 -3.12 5.83
N GLN A 78 8.49 -4.33 6.34
CA GLN A 78 7.97 -5.38 5.46
C GLN A 78 6.68 -4.87 4.79
N ILE A 79 6.46 -5.24 3.53
CA ILE A 79 5.26 -4.90 2.78
C ILE A 79 4.51 -6.17 2.36
N VAL A 80 3.21 -6.02 2.14
CA VAL A 80 2.39 -7.01 1.44
C VAL A 80 2.67 -6.87 -0.06
N HIS A 81 3.14 -7.93 -0.70
CA HIS A 81 3.47 -7.93 -2.14
C HIS A 81 2.24 -8.19 -3.02
N GLU A 82 2.37 -7.95 -4.32
CA GLU A 82 1.27 -7.85 -5.29
C GLU A 82 0.39 -9.10 -5.34
N LEU A 83 0.99 -10.30 -5.24
CA LEU A 83 0.23 -11.55 -5.21
C LEU A 83 -0.73 -11.56 -4.01
N ASP A 84 -0.23 -11.29 -2.81
CA ASP A 84 -1.05 -11.26 -1.59
C ASP A 84 -2.03 -10.10 -1.59
N GLN A 85 -1.62 -8.90 -2.05
CA GLN A 85 -2.51 -7.75 -2.21
C GLN A 85 -3.71 -8.10 -3.10
N SER A 86 -3.47 -8.76 -4.24
CA SER A 86 -4.52 -9.15 -5.18
C SER A 86 -5.52 -10.11 -4.53
N GLN A 87 -5.04 -11.04 -3.72
CA GLN A 87 -5.87 -12.01 -3.03
C GLN A 87 -6.65 -11.36 -1.89
N VAL A 88 -6.04 -10.46 -1.11
CA VAL A 88 -6.75 -9.72 -0.07
C VAL A 88 -7.86 -8.86 -0.69
N ILE A 89 -7.57 -8.10 -1.75
CA ILE A 89 -8.57 -7.29 -2.46
C ILE A 89 -9.73 -8.16 -2.94
N PHE A 90 -9.42 -9.29 -3.59
CA PHE A 90 -10.42 -10.22 -4.10
C PHE A 90 -11.25 -10.85 -2.97
N GLN A 91 -10.61 -11.34 -1.91
CA GLN A 91 -11.27 -12.00 -0.79
C GLN A 91 -12.06 -11.03 0.09
N LEU A 92 -11.69 -9.76 0.13
CA LEU A 92 -12.51 -8.72 0.78
C LEU A 92 -13.67 -8.22 -0.09
N HIS A 93 -13.76 -8.67 -1.34
CA HIS A 93 -14.73 -8.18 -2.34
C HIS A 93 -14.65 -6.66 -2.53
N LEU A 94 -13.45 -6.08 -2.43
CA LEU A 94 -13.30 -4.64 -2.57
C LEU A 94 -13.71 -4.21 -3.97
N LYS A 95 -14.47 -3.12 -4.04
CA LYS A 95 -15.00 -2.54 -5.28
C LYS A 95 -15.17 -1.02 -5.12
N PRO A 96 -15.45 -0.29 -6.20
CA PRO A 96 -15.63 1.16 -6.14
C PRO A 96 -16.62 1.60 -5.06
N ASN A 97 -16.29 2.73 -4.43
CA ASN A 97 -17.11 3.45 -3.46
C ASN A 97 -17.30 2.79 -2.09
N MET A 98 -16.50 1.77 -1.78
CA MET A 98 -16.49 1.16 -0.44
C MET A 98 -15.74 2.00 0.59
N THR A 99 -16.19 1.93 1.85
CA THR A 99 -15.44 2.38 3.02
C THR A 99 -14.66 1.21 3.60
N VAL A 100 -13.33 1.31 3.63
CA VAL A 100 -12.43 0.22 4.04
C VAL A 100 -11.55 0.68 5.20
N VAL A 101 -11.27 -0.22 6.13
CA VAL A 101 -10.29 -0.01 7.20
C VAL A 101 -9.03 -0.82 6.92
N GLU A 102 -7.87 -0.21 7.17
CA GLU A 102 -6.56 -0.86 7.12
C GLU A 102 -5.79 -0.54 8.41
N SER A 103 -5.07 -1.52 8.97
CA SER A 103 -4.09 -1.27 10.02
C SER A 103 -3.07 -2.41 10.03
N GLY A 104 -1.76 -2.20 9.98
CA GLY A 104 -1.02 -0.95 9.94
C GLY A 104 -0.87 -0.33 8.55
N THR A 105 -0.75 1.00 8.47
CA THR A 105 -0.45 1.71 7.21
C THR A 105 0.90 1.31 6.61
N GLY A 106 1.92 1.11 7.45
CA GLY A 106 3.26 0.69 7.02
C GLY A 106 3.86 1.64 5.98
N SER A 107 4.35 1.08 4.87
CA SER A 107 4.90 1.85 3.74
C SER A 107 3.83 2.23 2.69
N GLY A 108 2.54 1.99 2.97
CA GLY A 108 1.43 2.40 2.10
C GLY A 108 1.26 1.58 0.82
N ALA A 109 1.93 0.43 0.69
CA ALA A 109 1.85 -0.43 -0.49
C ALA A 109 0.42 -0.98 -0.69
N MET A 110 -0.12 -1.64 0.34
CA MET A 110 -1.48 -2.15 0.33
C MET A 110 -2.51 -1.02 0.25
N SER A 111 -2.26 0.11 0.93
CA SER A 111 -3.11 1.29 0.87
C SER A 111 -3.34 1.76 -0.58
N HIS A 112 -2.29 1.88 -1.40
CA HIS A 112 -2.45 2.30 -2.80
C HIS A 112 -3.25 1.28 -3.64
N ALA A 113 -3.10 -0.01 -3.36
CA ALA A 113 -3.87 -1.06 -4.03
C ALA A 113 -5.37 -1.00 -3.67
N ILE A 114 -5.68 -0.76 -2.39
CA ILE A 114 -7.04 -0.51 -1.91
C ILE A 114 -7.61 0.76 -2.54
N LEU A 115 -6.87 1.88 -2.48
CA LEU A 115 -7.30 3.19 -2.98
C LEU A 115 -7.70 3.15 -4.46
N ARG A 116 -6.90 2.49 -5.30
CA ARG A 116 -7.25 2.26 -6.70
C ARG A 116 -8.59 1.52 -6.84
N THR A 117 -8.82 0.52 -6.01
CA THR A 117 -9.97 -0.37 -6.11
C THR A 117 -11.27 0.32 -5.66
N ILE A 118 -11.19 1.17 -4.64
CA ILE A 118 -12.36 1.86 -4.06
C ILE A 118 -12.64 3.23 -4.68
N ALA A 119 -11.72 3.77 -5.49
CA ALA A 119 -11.96 4.98 -6.27
C ALA A 119 -13.23 4.87 -7.14
N PRO A 120 -13.91 5.99 -7.48
CA PRO A 120 -13.52 7.39 -7.22
C PRO A 120 -14.11 8.02 -5.96
N HIS A 121 -15.06 7.37 -5.28
CA HIS A 121 -15.73 7.96 -4.10
C HIS A 121 -15.62 7.12 -2.83
N GLY A 122 -14.84 6.03 -2.86
CA GLY A 122 -14.58 5.23 -1.68
C GLY A 122 -13.71 5.96 -0.67
N LYS A 123 -13.63 5.41 0.53
CA LYS A 123 -12.82 5.97 1.61
C LYS A 123 -12.01 4.88 2.31
N LEU A 124 -10.70 5.04 2.34
CA LEU A 124 -9.81 4.23 3.17
C LEU A 124 -9.60 4.94 4.50
N HIS A 125 -9.81 4.26 5.61
CA HIS A 125 -9.36 4.68 6.94
C HIS A 125 -8.20 3.78 7.34
N THR A 126 -6.98 4.32 7.28
CA THR A 126 -5.75 3.58 7.61
C THR A 126 -5.19 4.06 8.94
N TYR A 127 -4.73 3.13 9.78
CA TYR A 127 -4.26 3.39 11.14
C TYR A 127 -2.80 2.97 11.28
N GLU A 128 -2.01 3.83 11.90
CA GLU A 128 -0.60 3.58 12.18
C GLU A 128 -0.30 4.04 13.61
N PHE A 129 0.33 3.17 14.41
CA PHE A 129 0.60 3.46 15.81
C PHE A 129 1.85 4.33 16.00
N ASN A 130 2.70 4.46 14.97
CA ASN A 130 3.88 5.30 14.99
C ASN A 130 3.61 6.65 14.30
N GLU A 131 3.62 7.73 15.07
CA GLU A 131 3.36 9.10 14.61
C GLU A 131 4.16 9.49 13.36
N HIS A 132 5.47 9.27 13.38
CA HIS A 132 6.34 9.65 12.26
C HIS A 132 5.98 8.93 10.96
N ARG A 133 5.64 7.63 11.02
CA ARG A 133 5.15 6.89 9.86
C ARG A 133 3.77 7.37 9.41
N ALA A 134 2.87 7.66 10.33
CA ALA A 134 1.56 8.20 10.01
C ALA A 134 1.68 9.55 9.26
N ASP A 135 2.53 10.45 9.74
CA ASP A 135 2.80 11.73 9.08
C ASP A 135 3.46 11.54 7.71
N THR A 136 4.42 10.63 7.59
CA THR A 136 5.05 10.32 6.31
C THR A 136 4.01 9.83 5.30
N ALA A 137 3.14 8.89 5.70
CA ALA A 137 2.08 8.37 4.85
C ALA A 137 1.08 9.46 4.42
N ARG A 138 0.70 10.38 5.32
CA ARG A 138 -0.16 11.54 4.98
C ARG A 138 0.44 12.36 3.84
N HIS A 139 1.71 12.71 3.95
CA HIS A 139 2.41 13.47 2.92
C HIS A 139 2.52 12.69 1.60
N GLU A 140 2.87 11.40 1.66
CA GLU A 140 2.95 10.54 0.47
C GLU A 140 1.60 10.43 -0.24
N PHE A 141 0.50 10.17 0.47
CA PHE A 141 -0.84 10.11 -0.15
C PHE A 141 -1.27 11.46 -0.75
N ALA A 142 -0.96 12.57 -0.09
CA ALA A 142 -1.23 13.90 -0.62
C ALA A 142 -0.44 14.16 -1.91
N ASN A 143 0.88 13.91 -1.90
CA ASN A 143 1.76 14.10 -3.05
C ASN A 143 1.39 13.16 -4.21
N ASN A 144 0.91 11.96 -3.93
CA ASN A 144 0.46 10.99 -4.92
C ASN A 144 -0.96 11.31 -5.46
N GLY A 145 -1.60 12.38 -5.00
CA GLY A 145 -2.91 12.83 -5.48
C GLY A 145 -4.09 11.99 -5.00
N VAL A 146 -3.87 11.09 -4.05
CA VAL A 146 -4.90 10.16 -3.52
C VAL A 146 -5.38 10.53 -2.12
N GLY A 147 -4.86 11.61 -1.53
CA GLY A 147 -5.22 12.09 -0.19
C GLY A 147 -6.72 12.28 0.04
N HIS A 148 -7.48 12.65 -0.99
CA HIS A 148 -8.94 12.80 -0.90
C HIS A 148 -9.67 11.48 -0.57
N LEU A 149 -9.12 10.33 -0.97
CA LEU A 149 -9.68 9.00 -0.74
C LEU A 149 -9.24 8.38 0.60
N VAL A 150 -8.35 9.01 1.38
CA VAL A 150 -7.76 8.39 2.57
C VAL A 150 -7.80 9.25 3.83
N SER A 151 -8.25 8.62 4.92
CA SER A 151 -8.12 8.93 6.35
C SER A 151 -6.86 8.33 7.00
N VAL A 152 -5.77 9.06 7.29
CA VAL A 152 -4.64 8.47 8.06
C VAL A 152 -4.74 8.84 9.54
N HIS A 153 -4.84 7.84 10.41
CA HIS A 153 -5.00 8.00 11.85
C HIS A 153 -3.74 7.55 12.60
N HIS A 154 -3.26 8.37 13.54
CA HIS A 154 -2.20 7.97 14.46
C HIS A 154 -2.86 7.32 15.69
N LYS A 155 -2.92 5.99 15.73
CA LYS A 155 -3.61 5.25 16.79
C LYS A 155 -3.16 3.80 16.89
N ASP A 156 -3.10 3.29 18.11
CA ASP A 156 -2.99 1.86 18.40
C ASP A 156 -4.39 1.23 18.42
N VAL A 157 -4.75 0.55 17.34
CA VAL A 157 -6.08 -0.07 17.19
C VAL A 157 -6.29 -1.28 18.10
N CYS A 158 -5.21 -1.87 18.63
CA CYS A 158 -5.28 -3.02 19.54
C CYS A 158 -5.54 -2.61 20.99
N GLY A 159 -5.37 -1.33 21.34
CA GLY A 159 -5.58 -0.82 22.69
C GLY A 159 -4.52 -1.28 23.71
N ILE A 160 -3.31 -1.62 23.26
CA ILE A 160 -2.20 -2.00 24.16
C ILE A 160 -1.71 -0.78 24.93
N ARG A 161 -1.74 0.39 24.30
CA ARG A 161 -1.23 1.66 24.85
C ARG A 161 -2.32 2.68 25.21
N GLY A 162 -3.58 2.26 25.30
CA GLY A 162 -4.72 3.12 25.59
C GLY A 162 -6.03 2.61 24.98
N ASP A 163 -6.95 3.51 24.67
CA ASP A 163 -8.23 3.13 24.04
C ASP A 163 -8.02 2.65 22.61
N GLY A 164 -8.34 1.37 22.38
CA GLY A 164 -8.26 0.73 21.06
C GLY A 164 -9.37 1.14 20.10
N GLY A 165 -9.36 0.50 18.93
CA GLY A 165 -10.40 0.63 17.90
C GLY A 165 -10.20 1.74 16.88
N PHE A 166 -11.23 1.92 16.05
CA PHE A 166 -11.12 2.64 14.77
C PHE A 166 -11.79 4.02 14.75
N ASP A 167 -12.39 4.52 15.84
CA ASP A 167 -13.03 5.86 15.85
C ASP A 167 -14.06 6.08 14.72
N LEU A 168 -14.75 5.01 14.33
CA LEU A 168 -15.78 5.01 13.31
C LEU A 168 -17.13 4.62 13.91
N PRO A 169 -18.25 5.10 13.33
CA PRO A 169 -19.57 4.68 13.75
C PRO A 169 -19.75 3.17 13.61
N PRO A 170 -20.61 2.54 14.43
CA PRO A 170 -20.92 1.14 14.28
C PRO A 170 -21.51 0.86 12.89
N GLN A 171 -21.19 -0.31 12.33
CA GLN A 171 -21.74 -0.77 11.05
C GLN A 171 -21.55 0.22 9.88
N SER A 172 -20.39 0.87 9.79
CA SER A 172 -20.08 1.87 8.76
C SER A 172 -19.05 1.40 7.72
N VAL A 173 -18.36 0.29 7.97
CA VAL A 173 -17.23 -0.20 7.16
C VAL A 173 -17.60 -1.43 6.33
N ASP A 174 -17.22 -1.46 5.06
CA ASP A 174 -17.48 -2.54 4.09
C ASP A 174 -16.43 -3.65 4.11
N GLY A 175 -15.20 -3.37 4.57
CA GLY A 175 -14.15 -4.35 4.73
C GLY A 175 -13.01 -3.89 5.63
N VAL A 176 -12.34 -4.84 6.28
CA VAL A 176 -11.22 -4.57 7.20
C VAL A 176 -10.01 -5.41 6.80
N PHE A 177 -8.85 -4.78 6.68
CA PHE A 177 -7.57 -5.45 6.50
C PHE A 177 -6.64 -5.19 7.70
N LEU A 178 -6.10 -6.26 8.29
CA LEU A 178 -5.20 -6.21 9.44
C LEU A 178 -3.83 -6.81 9.08
N ASP A 179 -2.80 -5.99 9.12
CA ASP A 179 -1.38 -6.37 9.08
C ASP A 179 -0.72 -5.83 10.37
N LEU A 180 -0.83 -6.62 11.43
CA LEU A 180 -0.44 -6.27 12.80
C LEU A 180 0.29 -7.43 13.47
N PRO A 181 1.14 -7.16 14.48
CA PRO A 181 1.76 -8.23 15.28
C PRO A 181 0.73 -9.06 16.07
N GLU A 182 -0.31 -8.42 16.58
CA GLU A 182 -1.34 -9.04 17.43
C GLU A 182 -2.76 -8.69 16.92
N PRO A 183 -3.13 -9.13 15.69
CA PRO A 183 -4.35 -8.68 15.02
C PRO A 183 -5.62 -9.12 15.75
N TRP A 184 -5.56 -10.21 16.53
CA TRP A 184 -6.69 -10.70 17.32
C TRP A 184 -7.20 -9.65 18.32
N LEU A 185 -6.35 -8.77 18.85
CA LEU A 185 -6.76 -7.71 19.77
C LEU A 185 -7.64 -6.64 19.08
N ALA A 186 -7.48 -6.44 17.77
CA ALA A 186 -8.28 -5.50 17.00
C ALA A 186 -9.62 -6.09 16.52
N VAL A 187 -9.82 -7.41 16.61
CA VAL A 187 -11.03 -8.09 16.09
C VAL A 187 -12.33 -7.62 16.73
N PRO A 188 -12.45 -7.46 18.07
CA PRO A 188 -13.68 -6.95 18.66
C PRO A 188 -14.02 -5.53 18.19
N HIS A 189 -13.00 -4.69 18.00
CA HIS A 189 -13.18 -3.35 17.46
C HIS A 189 -13.58 -3.37 15.98
N ALA A 190 -13.08 -4.33 15.21
CA ALA A 190 -13.48 -4.51 13.81
C ALA A 190 -14.95 -4.94 13.72
N ALA A 191 -15.37 -5.90 14.55
CA ALA A 191 -16.76 -6.34 14.61
C ALA A 191 -17.74 -5.19 14.90
N PHE A 192 -17.35 -4.23 15.74
CA PHE A 192 -18.16 -3.05 16.06
C PHE A 192 -18.41 -2.16 14.83
N VAL A 193 -17.37 -1.84 14.05
CA VAL A 193 -17.46 -0.89 12.93
C VAL A 193 -17.94 -1.53 11.62
N MET A 194 -17.83 -2.84 11.49
CA MET A 194 -18.18 -3.56 10.25
C MET A 194 -19.68 -3.65 10.02
N LYS A 195 -20.11 -3.42 8.78
CA LYS A 195 -21.49 -3.69 8.34
C LYS A 195 -21.79 -5.18 8.43
N PRO A 196 -23.06 -5.58 8.59
CA PRO A 196 -23.47 -6.97 8.42
C PRO A 196 -22.98 -7.54 7.08
N ASN A 197 -22.44 -8.76 7.09
CA ASN A 197 -21.85 -9.45 5.93
C ASN A 197 -20.59 -8.80 5.31
N ALA A 198 -20.00 -7.78 5.95
CA ALA A 198 -18.67 -7.29 5.57
C ALA A 198 -17.59 -8.37 5.84
N ARG A 199 -16.42 -8.23 5.21
CA ARG A 199 -15.33 -9.20 5.31
C ARG A 199 -14.11 -8.62 6.01
N LEU A 200 -13.41 -9.47 6.76
CA LEU A 200 -12.15 -9.16 7.40
C LEU A 200 -11.06 -10.08 6.84
N ALA A 201 -9.90 -9.50 6.56
CA ALA A 201 -8.68 -10.23 6.21
C ALA A 201 -7.58 -9.83 7.19
N SER A 202 -6.81 -10.82 7.64
CA SER A 202 -5.62 -10.62 8.46
C SER A 202 -4.43 -11.25 7.76
N TYR A 203 -3.29 -10.57 7.80
CA TYR A 203 -2.00 -11.04 7.30
C TYR A 203 -1.12 -11.39 8.50
N SER A 204 -0.57 -12.60 8.54
CA SER A 204 0.25 -13.05 9.68
C SER A 204 1.32 -14.03 9.22
N PRO A 205 2.60 -13.81 9.58
CA PRO A 205 3.69 -14.70 9.19
C PRO A 205 3.70 -16.03 9.95
N CYS A 206 3.20 -16.05 11.19
CA CYS A 206 3.28 -17.23 12.05
C CYS A 206 1.93 -17.95 12.20
N VAL A 207 1.98 -19.28 12.24
CA VAL A 207 0.77 -20.11 12.40
C VAL A 207 0.10 -19.90 13.77
N GLU A 208 0.87 -19.62 14.81
CA GLU A 208 0.39 -19.36 16.16
C GLU A 208 -0.43 -18.05 16.22
N GLN A 209 -0.02 -17.03 15.45
CA GLN A 209 -0.79 -15.80 15.29
C GLN A 209 -2.12 -16.10 14.61
N THR A 210 -2.10 -16.95 13.58
CA THR A 210 -3.30 -17.38 12.85
C THR A 210 -4.25 -18.17 13.76
N GLN A 211 -3.74 -19.05 14.61
CA GLN A 211 -4.55 -19.81 15.58
C GLN A 211 -5.32 -18.89 16.53
N ARG A 212 -4.64 -17.91 17.13
CA ARG A 212 -5.26 -16.90 18.00
C ARG A 212 -6.29 -16.07 17.25
N MET A 213 -5.95 -15.64 16.03
CA MET A 213 -6.87 -14.90 15.17
C MET A 213 -8.18 -15.68 14.91
N VAL A 214 -8.08 -16.96 14.54
CA VAL A 214 -9.26 -17.81 14.28
C VAL A 214 -10.11 -17.99 15.54
N GLU A 215 -9.49 -18.17 16.71
CA GLU A 215 -10.20 -18.27 17.98
C GLU A 215 -10.99 -16.98 18.29
N THR A 216 -10.33 -15.82 18.22
CA THR A 216 -10.98 -14.53 18.51
C THR A 216 -12.04 -14.17 17.48
N LEU A 217 -11.84 -14.51 16.20
CA LEU A 217 -12.87 -14.36 15.16
C LEU A 217 -14.14 -15.13 15.53
N ARG A 218 -14.03 -16.39 15.95
CA ARG A 218 -15.19 -17.20 16.38
C ARG A 218 -15.89 -16.59 17.59
N GLN A 219 -15.13 -16.17 18.59
CA GLN A 219 -15.66 -15.55 19.80
C GLN A 219 -16.37 -14.22 19.50
N SER A 220 -15.92 -13.50 18.48
CA SER A 220 -16.50 -12.23 18.03
C SER A 220 -17.63 -12.40 17.00
N GLY A 221 -18.11 -13.62 16.78
CA GLY A 221 -19.27 -13.90 15.93
C GLY A 221 -18.99 -14.00 14.43
N PHE A 222 -17.72 -14.00 14.00
CA PHE A 222 -17.38 -14.23 12.61
C PHE A 222 -17.57 -15.70 12.22
N HIS A 223 -17.98 -15.93 10.97
CA HIS A 223 -18.15 -17.25 10.38
C HIS A 223 -17.39 -17.36 9.05
N SER A 224 -17.45 -18.53 8.40
CA SER A 224 -16.80 -18.77 7.10
C SER A 224 -15.29 -18.48 7.09
N ILE A 225 -14.64 -18.72 8.24
CA ILE A 225 -13.22 -18.45 8.46
C ILE A 225 -12.37 -19.41 7.62
N LYS A 226 -11.43 -18.87 6.87
CA LYS A 226 -10.47 -19.61 6.03
C LYS A 226 -9.08 -19.03 6.21
N THR A 227 -8.09 -19.91 6.25
CA THR A 227 -6.66 -19.57 6.16
C THR A 227 -6.17 -19.99 4.79
N MET A 228 -5.44 -19.11 4.11
CA MET A 228 -4.94 -19.32 2.74
C MET A 228 -3.49 -18.87 2.66
N GLU A 229 -2.69 -19.58 1.89
CA GLU A 229 -1.31 -19.24 1.53
C GLU A 229 -1.21 -19.22 0.01
N TYR A 230 -0.51 -18.22 -0.53
CA TYR A 230 -0.28 -18.08 -1.96
C TYR A 230 1.23 -18.03 -2.23
N ARG A 231 1.67 -18.77 -3.24
CA ARG A 231 3.09 -18.83 -3.62
C ARG A 231 3.28 -18.38 -5.06
N LEU A 232 4.07 -17.34 -5.24
CA LEU A 232 4.51 -16.90 -6.57
C LEU A 232 5.66 -17.78 -7.05
N GLN A 233 5.59 -18.20 -8.30
CA GLN A 233 6.71 -18.81 -9.01
C GLN A 233 6.87 -18.13 -10.36
N GLU A 234 8.01 -17.46 -10.56
CA GLU A 234 8.38 -16.84 -11.82
C GLU A 234 9.30 -17.77 -12.61
N HIS A 235 9.11 -17.81 -13.93
CA HIS A 235 9.92 -18.61 -14.84
C HIS A 235 10.58 -17.68 -15.84
N TYR A 236 11.91 -17.72 -15.90
CA TYR A 236 12.67 -17.08 -16.96
C TYR A 236 12.65 -18.00 -18.17
N VAL A 237 12.22 -17.44 -19.31
CA VAL A 237 12.26 -18.14 -20.59
C VAL A 237 13.38 -17.49 -21.38
N ASP A 238 14.50 -18.20 -21.46
CA ASP A 238 15.57 -17.85 -22.38
C ASP A 238 15.22 -18.37 -23.78
N GLU A 239 15.67 -17.67 -24.83
CA GLU A 239 15.59 -18.11 -26.22
C GLU A 239 16.49 -19.32 -26.50
#